data_AF-A0A820H5C0-F1
#
_entry.id   AF-A0A820H5C0-F1
#
_cell.length_a   1.000
_cell.length_b   1.000
_cell.length_c   1.000
_cell.angle_alpha   90.00
_cell.angle_beta   90.00
_cell.angle_gamma   90.00
#
_symmetry.space_group_name_H-M   'P 1'
#
loop_
_entity.id
_entity.type
_entity.pdbx_description
1 polymer ?
#
loop_
_entity_poly.entity_id
_entity_poly.type
_entity_poly.pdbx_seq_one_letter_code
_entity_poly.pdbx_strand_id
1 'polypeptide(L)' 'ILTRDSVTVSVDAVIYSRIVDPVASVTKVNNVSSATQLLAQTSLRNILGTKTLQE' A
#
# COMPACT_ATOMS: atom_id res chain seq x y z
N ILE A 1 7.47 -8.20 -7.67
CA ILE A 1 6.86 -7.15 -8.52
C ILE A 1 7.86 -6.87 -9.64
N LEU A 2 7.46 -6.80 -10.92
CA LEU A 2 8.40 -6.55 -12.02
C LEU A 2 8.67 -5.04 -12.08
N THR A 3 9.88 -4.63 -11.70
CA THR A 3 10.32 -3.24 -11.82
C THR A 3 10.66 -2.92 -13.27
N ARG A 4 10.73 -1.63 -13.62
CA ARG A 4 11.02 -1.15 -14.99
C ARG A 4 12.35 -1.67 -15.55
N ASP A 5 13.24 -2.12 -14.68
CA ASP A 5 14.55 -2.71 -14.99
C ASP A 5 14.49 -4.23 -15.24
N SER A 6 13.30 -4.83 -15.31
CA SER A 6 13.11 -6.29 -15.42
C SER A 6 13.71 -7.08 -14.24
N VAL A 7 13.95 -6.43 -13.10
CA VAL A 7 14.43 -7.05 -11.87
C VAL A 7 13.24 -7.39 -10.96
N THR A 8 13.24 -8.61 -10.42
CA THR A 8 12.23 -9.05 -9.45
C THR A 8 12.64 -8.57 -8.07
N VAL A 9 11.95 -7.55 -7.56
CA VAL A 9 12.16 -7.03 -6.19
C VAL A 9 11.02 -7.52 -5.29
N SER A 10 11.39 -8.04 -4.12
CA SER A 10 10.50 -8.32 -3.00
C SER A 10 10.65 -7.20 -1.99
N VAL A 11 9.52 -6.58 -1.61
CA VAL A 11 9.49 -5.48 -0.65
C VAL A 11 8.48 -5.80 0.43
N ASP A 12 8.93 -5.66 1.67
CA ASP A 12 8.09 -5.72 2.86
C ASP A 12 7.77 -4.30 3.34
N ALA A 13 6.53 -4.09 3.78
CA ALA A 13 6.05 -2.80 4.30
C ALA A 13 5.10 -3.00 5.48
N VAL A 14 5.15 -2.09 6.45
CA VAL A 14 4.28 -2.10 7.63
C VAL A 14 3.36 -0.88 7.59
N ILE A 15 2.07 -1.10 7.82
CA ILE A 15 1.04 -0.05 7.77
C ILE A 15 0.57 0.23 9.20
N TYR A 16 0.73 1.47 9.65
CA TYR A 16 0.15 1.93 10.91
C TYR A 16 -1.08 2.78 10.62
N SER A 17 -2.24 2.36 11.12
CA SER A 17 -3.48 3.13 11.03
C SER A 17 -4.04 3.38 12.43
N ARG A 18 -4.63 4.56 12.62
CA ARG A 18 -5.39 4.90 13.83
C ARG A 18 -6.77 5.39 13.42
N ILE A 19 -7.78 4.96 14.16
CA ILE A 19 -9.15 5.44 13.97
C ILE A 19 -9.24 6.80 14.63
N VAL A 20 -9.50 7.84 13.84
CA VAL A 20 -9.69 9.21 14.34
C VAL A 20 -11.15 9.48 14.68
N ASP A 21 -12.07 8.92 13.89
CA ASP A 21 -13.51 9.06 14.11
C ASP A 21 -14.19 7.69 14.02
N PRO A 22 -14.85 7.21 15.10
CA PRO A 22 -15.44 5.89 15.12
C PRO A 22 -16.68 5.81 14.22
N VAL A 23 -17.52 6.85 14.18
CA VAL A 23 -18.79 6.84 13.43
C VAL A 23 -18.53 6.74 11.92
N ALA A 24 -17.61 7.57 11.41
CA ALA A 24 -17.19 7.51 10.02
C ALA A 24 -16.50 6.18 9.69
N SER A 25 -15.75 5.60 10.62
CA SER A 25 -15.03 4.34 10.38
C SER A 25 -15.97 3.16 10.20
N VAL A 26 -17.05 3.03 10.99
CA VAL A 26 -18.01 1.93 10.84
C VAL A 26 -18.84 2.07 9.56
N THR A 27 -19.19 3.29 9.15
CA THR A 27 -20.05 3.53 7.98
C THR A 27 -19.30 3.49 6.66
N LYS A 28 -18.08 4.04 6.59
CA LYS A 28 -17.32 4.10 5.32
C LYS A 28 -16.59 2.81 4.99
N VAL A 29 -16.22 2.01 5.98
CA VAL A 29 -15.29 0.90 5.73
C VAL A 29 -15.64 -0.34 6.54
N ASN A 30 -16.22 -1.33 5.85
CA ASN A 30 -16.53 -2.65 6.41
C ASN A 30 -15.25 -3.42 6.81
N ASN A 31 -14.13 -3.21 6.10
CA ASN A 31 -12.81 -3.77 6.41
C ASN A 31 -11.68 -2.78 6.11
N VAL A 32 -11.34 -1.93 7.10
CA VAL A 32 -10.25 -0.92 6.97
C VAL A 32 -8.94 -1.60 6.64
N SER A 33 -8.66 -2.72 7.31
CA SER A 33 -7.44 -3.49 7.08
C SER A 33 -7.28 -3.86 5.61
N SER A 34 -8.24 -4.55 5.01
CA SER A 34 -8.14 -5.04 3.63
C SER A 34 -8.12 -3.92 2.60
N ALA A 35 -8.95 -2.89 2.76
CA ALA A 35 -9.00 -1.76 1.85
C ALA A 35 -7.68 -0.98 1.86
N THR A 36 -7.15 -0.69 3.06
CA THR A 36 -5.85 -0.04 3.21
C THR A 36 -4.72 -0.92 2.66
N GLN A 37 -4.77 -2.24 2.85
CA GLN A 37 -3.74 -3.16 2.31
C GLN A 37 -3.72 -3.17 0.78
N LEU A 38 -4.89 -3.22 0.14
CA LEU A 38 -5.00 -3.21 -1.32
C LEU A 38 -4.53 -1.87 -1.92
N LEU A 39 -4.93 -0.75 -1.30
CA LEU A 39 -4.49 0.58 -1.70
C LEU A 39 -2.99 0.77 -1.50
N ALA A 40 -2.46 0.32 -0.37
CA ALA A 40 -1.02 0.36 -0.08
C ALA A 40 -0.24 -0.51 -1.07
N GLN A 41 -0.71 -1.72 -1.38
CA GLN A 41 -0.07 -2.59 -2.38
C GLN A 41 -0.06 -1.95 -3.77
N THR A 42 -1.18 -1.34 -4.17
CA THR A 42 -1.29 -0.64 -5.46
C THR A 42 -0.38 0.59 -5.50
N SER A 43 -0.34 1.38 -4.42
CA SER A 43 0.56 2.53 -4.30
C SER A 43 2.03 2.13 -4.29
N LEU A 44 2.41 1.13 -3.49
CA LEU A 44 3.78 0.59 -3.46
C LEU A 44 4.19 0.10 -4.84
N ARG A 45 3.30 -0.61 -5.55
CA ARG A 45 3.55 -1.06 -6.92
C ARG A 45 3.77 0.12 -7.87
N ASN A 46 2.99 1.20 -7.77
CA ASN A 46 3.16 2.39 -8.59
C ASN A 46 4.46 3.13 -8.27
N ILE A 47 4.79 3.29 -6.98
CA ILE A 47 6.02 3.97 -6.54
C ILE A 47 7.24 3.16 -6.96
N LEU A 48 7.26 1.84 -6.74
CA LEU A 48 8.36 0.97 -7.19
C LEU A 48 8.45 0.84 -8.71
N GLY A 49 7.35 1.02 -9.44
CA GLY A 49 7.36 1.05 -10.90
C GLY A 49 7.96 2.34 -11.47
N THR A 50 7.90 3.44 -10.71
CA THR A 50 8.37 4.77 -11.09
C THR A 50 9.73 5.15 -10.50
N LYS A 51 10.12 4.55 -9.37
CA LYS A 51 11.44 4.69 -8.75
C LYS A 51 12.39 3.60 -9.25
N THR A 52 13.55 3.99 -9.74
CA THR A 52 14.63 3.08 -10.15
C THR A 52 15.42 2.60 -8.92
N LEU A 53 15.99 1.40 -9.01
CA LEU A 53 16.73 0.67 -7.94
C LEU A 53 17.95 1.42 -7.34
N GLN A 54 18.25 2.65 -7.78
CA GLN A 54 19.44 3.40 -7.40
C GLN A 54 19.20 4.49 -6.33
N GLU A 55 18.13 4.38 -5.53
CA GLU A 55 17.90 5.23 -4.35
C GLU A 55 17.71 4.38 -3.10
#